data_AF-A0A7C9JF00-F1
#
_entry.id   AF-A0A7C9JF00-F1
#
_cell.length_a   1.000
_cell.length_b   1.000
_cell.length_c   1.000
_cell.angle_alpha   90.00
_cell.angle_beta   90.00
_cell.angle_gamma   90.00
#
_symmetry.space_group_name_H-M   'P 1'
#
loop_
_entity.id
_entity.type
_entity.pdbx_description
1 polymer ?
#
loop_
_entity_poly.entity_id
_entity_poly.type
_entity_poly.pdbx_seq_one_letter_code
_entity_poly.pdbx_strand_id
1 'polypeptide(L)'
;MLLTDKYADKINGIITCYDRMIIQGYIPGWSYAEGMTSYLKANNIRIFDFSTFSQPLTEQVRVNAQRIADENGIQIEFIRKLRAFRKDDRIQEIIRKTGKSEGLIHIFSAMEQCNTYKPWHDKTTGKTFLKFDQSKCLHYYFYFIDKEL
;
A
#
# COMPACT_ATOMS: atom_id res chain seq x y z
N MET A 1 2.63 -6.44 -28.85
CA MET A 1 3.92 -7.02 -28.44
C MET A 1 3.82 -7.34 -26.97
N LEU A 2 3.94 -8.61 -26.58
CA LEU A 2 3.77 -8.99 -25.19
C LEU A 2 4.93 -8.42 -24.36
N LEU A 3 4.66 -8.07 -23.10
CA LEU A 3 5.69 -7.58 -22.18
C LEU A 3 6.81 -8.62 -22.00
N THR A 4 6.46 -9.90 -22.10
CA THR A 4 7.38 -11.04 -22.08
C THR A 4 8.39 -11.00 -23.23
N ASP A 5 7.95 -10.61 -24.43
CA ASP A 5 8.82 -10.53 -25.61
C ASP A 5 9.70 -9.28 -25.54
N LYS A 6 9.11 -8.16 -25.09
CA LYS A 6 9.81 -6.86 -25.00
C LYS A 6 10.96 -6.88 -24.00
N TYR A 7 10.82 -7.62 -22.91
CA TYR A 7 11.75 -7.62 -21.78
C TYR A 7 12.32 -9.02 -21.51
N ALA A 8 12.40 -9.88 -22.53
CA ALA A 8 12.87 -11.26 -22.40
C ALA A 8 14.27 -11.34 -21.76
N ASP A 9 15.15 -10.40 -22.07
CA ASP A 9 16.49 -10.26 -21.50
C ASP A 9 16.51 -9.86 -20.01
N LYS A 10 15.38 -9.34 -19.49
CA LYS A 10 15.21 -8.90 -18.09
C LYS A 10 14.36 -9.85 -17.25
N ILE A 11 13.81 -10.90 -17.85
CA ILE A 11 12.98 -11.89 -17.16
C ILE A 11 13.89 -13.01 -16.65
N ASN A 12 14.07 -13.07 -15.33
CA ASN A 12 14.88 -14.12 -14.70
C ASN A 12 14.11 -15.44 -14.50
N GLY A 13 12.78 -15.45 -14.67
CA GLY A 13 11.95 -16.64 -14.52
C GLY A 13 10.45 -16.36 -14.56
N ILE A 14 9.66 -17.43 -14.59
CA ILE A 14 8.18 -17.42 -14.58
C ILE A 14 7.71 -18.10 -13.29
N ILE A 15 6.78 -17.49 -12.57
CA ILE A 15 6.12 -18.08 -11.40
C ILE A 15 4.69 -18.44 -11.80
N THR A 16 4.32 -19.71 -11.67
CA THR A 16 2.96 -20.22 -11.93
C THR A 16 2.30 -20.68 -10.64
N CYS A 17 1.03 -20.32 -10.42
CA CYS A 17 0.25 -20.73 -9.26
C CYS A 17 -1.17 -21.16 -9.71
N TYR A 18 -1.77 -22.12 -9.01
CA TYR A 18 -3.10 -22.64 -9.34
C TYR A 18 -4.26 -21.78 -8.80
N ASP A 19 -4.09 -21.13 -7.65
CA ASP A 19 -5.15 -20.31 -7.02
C ASP A 19 -4.70 -18.85 -6.87
N ARG A 20 -3.74 -18.54 -5.99
CA ARG A 20 -3.35 -17.15 -5.68
C ARG A 20 -1.86 -16.98 -5.49
N MET A 21 -1.31 -15.98 -6.17
CA MET A 21 0.04 -15.47 -5.92
C MET A 21 -0.05 -14.18 -5.11
N ILE A 22 0.58 -14.16 -3.94
CA ILE A 22 0.71 -12.95 -3.10
C ILE A 22 2.13 -12.43 -3.25
N ILE A 23 2.27 -11.24 -3.83
CA ILE A 23 3.55 -10.54 -3.95
C ILE A 23 3.62 -9.48 -2.85
N GLN A 24 4.60 -9.62 -1.96
CA GLN A 24 4.84 -8.64 -0.90
C GLN A 24 6.24 -8.04 -1.06
N GLY A 25 6.30 -6.71 -1.18
CA GLY A 25 7.53 -5.94 -1.15
C GLY A 25 7.71 -5.23 0.19
N TYR A 26 8.96 -5.04 0.62
CA TYR A 26 9.31 -4.17 1.73
C TYR A 26 10.54 -3.34 1.37
N ILE A 27 10.69 -2.17 1.99
CA ILE A 27 11.86 -1.32 1.86
C ILE A 27 12.78 -1.64 3.04
N PRO A 28 13.93 -2.33 2.85
CA PRO A 28 14.74 -2.85 3.95
C PRO A 28 15.16 -1.78 4.97
N GLY A 29 15.54 -0.59 4.50
CA GLY A 29 15.94 0.51 5.37
C GLY A 29 14.80 1.10 6.20
N TRP A 30 13.53 0.83 5.86
CA TRP A 30 12.35 1.39 6.55
C TRP A 30 11.53 0.31 7.25
N SER A 31 11.84 -0.97 7.03
CA SER A 31 11.02 -2.10 7.50
C SER A 31 11.22 -2.46 8.98
N TYR A 32 12.14 -1.79 9.67
CA TYR A 32 12.35 -1.94 11.11
C TYR A 32 12.82 -0.63 11.75
N ALA A 33 12.64 -0.50 13.08
CA ALA A 33 12.79 0.77 13.77
C ALA A 33 14.23 1.32 13.76
N GLU A 34 15.24 0.46 13.88
CA GLU A 34 16.65 0.88 13.80
C GLU A 34 17.05 1.28 12.38
N GLY A 35 16.56 0.57 11.35
CA GLY A 35 16.75 0.95 9.95
C GLY A 35 16.16 2.34 9.69
N MET A 36 14.91 2.55 10.09
CA MET A 36 14.23 3.83 9.90
C MET A 36 14.91 4.96 10.69
N THR A 37 15.40 4.66 11.90
CA THR A 37 16.21 5.60 12.70
C THR A 37 17.48 6.00 11.95
N SER A 38 18.18 5.02 11.36
CA SER A 38 19.42 5.25 10.61
C SER A 38 19.15 6.07 9.35
N TYR A 39 18.05 5.79 8.65
CA TYR A 39 17.61 6.57 7.49
C TYR A 39 17.34 8.04 7.86
N LEU A 40 16.57 8.31 8.92
CA LEU A 40 16.28 9.69 9.35
C LEU A 40 17.57 10.44 9.68
N LYS A 41 18.48 9.81 10.43
CA LYS A 41 19.79 10.40 10.79
C LYS A 41 20.64 10.70 9.57
N ALA A 42 20.75 9.76 8.63
CA ALA A 42 21.52 9.92 7.40
C ALA A 42 20.99 11.06 6.51
N ASN A 43 19.70 11.38 6.62
CA ASN A 43 19.05 12.46 5.86
C ASN A 43 18.88 13.76 6.67
N ASN A 44 19.55 13.89 7.82
CA ASN A 44 19.44 15.06 8.72
C ASN A 44 18.01 15.38 9.17
N ILE A 45 17.16 14.36 9.29
CA ILE A 45 15.80 14.48 9.82
C ILE A 45 15.82 14.14 11.31
N ARG A 46 15.29 15.02 12.16
CA ARG A 46 15.22 14.76 13.59
C ARG A 46 14.25 13.61 13.84
N ILE A 47 14.57 12.74 14.80
CA ILE A 47 13.73 11.59 15.16
C ILE A 47 12.29 11.99 15.48
N PHE A 48 12.12 13.13 16.17
CA PHE A 48 10.80 13.67 16.55
C PHE A 48 10.03 14.29 15.37
N ASP A 49 10.67 14.54 14.23
CA ASP A 49 10.01 15.03 13.01
C ASP A 49 9.53 13.87 12.11
N PHE A 50 9.54 12.62 12.60
CA PHE A 50 9.12 11.44 11.82
C PHE A 50 7.72 11.57 11.20
N SER A 51 6.75 12.12 11.93
CA SER A 51 5.40 12.36 11.40
C SER A 51 5.39 13.42 10.29
N THR A 52 6.17 14.49 10.45
CA THR A 52 6.31 15.56 9.46
C THR A 52 6.98 15.03 8.19
N PHE A 53 7.96 14.12 8.33
CA PHE A 53 8.59 13.43 7.20
C PHE A 53 7.63 12.49 6.46
N SER A 54 6.84 11.69 7.18
CA SER A 54 6.01 10.63 6.59
C SER A 54 4.66 11.13 6.04
N GLN A 55 4.18 12.27 6.51
CA GLN A 55 2.89 12.83 6.09
C GLN A 55 2.85 13.16 4.57
N PRO A 56 3.83 13.85 3.96
CA PRO A 56 3.83 14.09 2.52
C PRO A 56 3.80 12.80 1.69
N LEU A 57 4.49 11.75 2.13
CA LEU A 57 4.49 10.44 1.44
C LEU A 57 3.11 9.79 1.50
N THR A 58 2.45 9.85 2.66
CA THR A 58 1.08 9.39 2.84
C THR A 58 0.12 10.15 1.91
N GLU A 59 0.27 11.47 1.82
CA GLU A 59 -0.55 12.30 0.95
C GLU A 59 -0.31 12.02 -0.53
N GLN A 60 0.94 11.74 -0.95
CA GLN A 60 1.23 11.34 -2.32
C GLN A 60 0.51 10.04 -2.71
N VAL A 61 0.48 9.04 -1.82
CA VAL A 61 -0.26 7.79 -2.05
C VAL A 61 -1.77 8.07 -2.15
N ARG A 62 -2.31 8.89 -1.25
CA ARG A 62 -3.73 9.27 -1.25
C ARG A 62 -4.14 10.01 -2.52
N VAL A 63 -3.38 11.02 -2.92
CA VAL A 63 -3.61 11.80 -4.13
C VAL A 63 -3.49 10.93 -5.38
N ASN A 64 -2.50 10.04 -5.43
CA ASN A 64 -2.34 9.13 -6.56
C ASN A 64 -3.51 8.13 -6.66
N ALA A 65 -3.97 7.58 -5.53
CA ALA A 65 -5.14 6.70 -5.50
C ALA A 65 -6.41 7.43 -5.99
N GLN A 66 -6.62 8.67 -5.55
CA GLN A 66 -7.75 9.50 -6.01
C GLN A 66 -7.65 9.81 -7.50
N ARG A 67 -6.47 10.21 -7.99
CA ARG A 67 -6.22 10.47 -9.41
C ARG A 67 -6.57 9.25 -10.27
N ILE A 68 -6.11 8.06 -9.88
CA ILE A 68 -6.43 6.81 -10.59
C ILE A 68 -7.95 6.56 -10.59
N ALA A 69 -8.62 6.83 -9.47
CA ALA A 69 -10.07 6.69 -9.36
C ALA A 69 -10.80 7.63 -10.33
N ASP A 70 -10.41 8.91 -10.34
CA ASP A 70 -11.00 9.96 -11.17
C ASP A 70 -10.79 9.66 -12.67
N GLU A 71 -9.57 9.25 -13.05
CA GLU A 71 -9.23 8.86 -14.43
C GLU A 71 -10.06 7.69 -14.96
N ASN A 72 -10.56 6.83 -14.06
CA ASN A 72 -11.38 5.66 -14.40
C ASN A 72 -12.87 5.88 -14.13
N GLY A 73 -13.28 7.08 -13.70
CA GLY A 73 -14.67 7.38 -13.32
C GLY A 73 -15.18 6.53 -12.16
N ILE A 74 -14.30 6.13 -11.25
CA ILE A 74 -14.62 5.26 -10.10
C ILE A 74 -14.67 6.10 -8.83
N GLN A 75 -15.74 5.95 -8.06
CA GLN A 75 -15.78 6.48 -6.71
C GLN A 75 -15.11 5.49 -5.75
N ILE A 76 -14.11 5.94 -5.00
CA ILE A 76 -13.49 5.13 -3.95
C ILE A 76 -14.51 4.85 -2.84
N GLU A 77 -14.80 3.58 -2.58
CA GLU A 77 -15.76 3.16 -1.56
C GLU A 77 -15.05 2.93 -0.21
N PHE A 78 -15.34 3.76 0.79
CA PHE A 78 -14.78 3.61 2.14
C PHE A 78 -15.54 2.56 2.96
N ILE A 79 -14.85 1.48 3.31
CA ILE A 79 -15.36 0.38 4.14
C ILE A 79 -15.27 0.78 5.61
N ARG A 80 -16.42 1.13 6.19
CA ARG A 80 -16.54 1.48 7.62
C ARG A 80 -16.38 0.28 8.56
N LYS A 81 -16.85 -0.89 8.13
CA LYS A 81 -16.80 -2.14 8.91
C LYS A 81 -16.16 -3.24 8.07
N LEU A 82 -14.88 -3.50 8.30
CA LEU A 82 -14.05 -4.46 7.54
C LEU A 82 -14.64 -5.89 7.43
N ARG A 83 -15.49 -6.29 8.38
CA ARG A 83 -16.11 -7.63 8.44
C ARG A 83 -17.60 -7.64 8.14
N ALA A 84 -18.18 -6.51 7.70
CA ALA A 84 -19.60 -6.45 7.40
C ALA A 84 -19.98 -7.22 6.13
N PHE A 85 -19.05 -7.35 5.18
CA PHE A 85 -19.25 -8.08 3.94
C PHE A 85 -17.91 -8.59 3.39
N ARG A 86 -17.98 -9.58 2.50
CA ARG A 86 -16.81 -10.04 1.73
C ARG A 86 -16.62 -9.12 0.53
N LYS A 87 -15.41 -8.59 0.38
CA LYS A 87 -15.08 -7.65 -0.71
C LYS A 87 -15.31 -8.28 -2.09
N ASP A 88 -14.97 -9.57 -2.26
CA ASP A 88 -15.20 -10.31 -3.50
C ASP A 88 -16.68 -10.33 -3.91
N ASP A 89 -17.60 -10.61 -2.97
CA ASP A 89 -19.04 -10.65 -3.25
C ASP A 89 -19.55 -9.27 -3.72
N ARG A 90 -19.01 -8.21 -3.09
CA ARG A 90 -19.33 -6.82 -3.46
C ARG A 90 -18.80 -6.46 -4.85
N ILE A 91 -17.61 -6.93 -5.20
CA ILE A 91 -17.05 -6.75 -6.54
C ILE A 91 -17.89 -7.48 -7.59
N GLN A 92 -18.32 -8.71 -7.32
CA GLN A 92 -19.21 -9.45 -8.21
C GLN A 92 -20.55 -8.73 -8.44
N GLU A 93 -21.09 -8.09 -7.40
CA GLU A 93 -22.29 -7.25 -7.54
C GLU A 93 -22.04 -6.02 -8.43
N ILE A 94 -20.90 -5.35 -8.27
CA ILE A 94 -20.51 -4.18 -9.08
C ILE A 94 -20.31 -4.59 -10.55
N ILE A 95 -19.67 -5.73 -10.81
CA ILE A 95 -19.50 -6.27 -12.16
C ILE A 95 -20.87 -6.53 -12.80
N ARG A 96 -21.79 -7.21 -12.10
CA ARG A 96 -23.14 -7.46 -12.61
C ARG A 96 -23.92 -6.18 -12.92
N LYS A 97 -23.73 -5.12 -12.13
CA LYS A 97 -24.43 -3.84 -12.31
C LYS A 97 -23.84 -2.98 -13.42
N THR A 98 -22.52 -2.96 -13.54
CA THR A 98 -21.80 -2.07 -14.47
C THR A 98 -21.49 -2.72 -15.81
N GLY A 99 -21.52 -4.06 -15.88
CA GLY A 99 -21.08 -4.82 -17.05
C GLY A 99 -19.58 -4.76 -17.31
N LYS A 100 -18.78 -4.14 -16.42
CA LYS A 100 -17.33 -4.06 -16.58
C LYS A 100 -16.71 -5.46 -16.48
N SER A 101 -16.03 -5.88 -17.54
CA SER A 101 -15.40 -7.20 -17.66
C SER A 101 -13.88 -7.16 -17.74
N GLU A 102 -13.27 -5.98 -17.88
CA GLU A 102 -11.82 -5.80 -17.99
C GLU A 102 -11.41 -4.47 -17.36
N GLY A 103 -10.13 -4.37 -16.98
CA GLY A 103 -9.55 -3.16 -16.42
C GLY A 103 -9.82 -2.98 -14.92
N LEU A 104 -9.69 -1.74 -14.44
CA LEU A 104 -9.96 -1.39 -13.06
C LEU A 104 -11.48 -1.41 -12.80
N ILE A 105 -11.92 -2.36 -11.99
CA ILE A 105 -13.33 -2.59 -11.68
C ILE A 105 -13.80 -1.64 -10.58
N HIS A 106 -13.08 -1.60 -9.46
CA HIS A 106 -13.44 -0.79 -8.31
C HIS A 106 -12.25 -0.53 -7.39
N ILE A 107 -12.38 0.49 -6.54
CA ILE A 107 -11.41 0.78 -5.48
C ILE A 107 -12.14 0.86 -4.14
N PHE A 108 -11.70 0.06 -3.16
CA PHE A 108 -12.09 0.28 -1.78
C PHE A 108 -11.01 1.00 -1.00
N SER A 109 -11.41 1.71 0.05
CA SER A 109 -10.51 2.18 1.10
C SER A 109 -10.97 1.72 2.47
N ALA A 110 -10.05 1.46 3.39
CA ALA A 110 -10.40 1.04 4.75
C ALA A 110 -9.32 1.46 5.76
N MET A 111 -9.71 1.70 7.02
CA MET A 111 -8.75 1.90 8.11
C MET A 111 -8.35 0.55 8.70
N GLU A 112 -7.09 0.17 8.51
CA GLU A 112 -6.55 -1.12 8.95
C GLU A 112 -5.38 -0.94 9.91
N GLN A 113 -5.15 -1.96 10.74
CA GLN A 113 -4.00 -1.94 11.65
C GLN A 113 -2.71 -2.00 10.82
N CYS A 114 -1.80 -1.08 11.13
CA CYS A 114 -0.50 -1.02 10.50
C CYS A 114 0.60 -0.89 11.55
N ASN A 115 1.76 -1.44 11.21
CA ASN A 115 2.97 -1.21 11.96
C ASN A 115 3.50 0.19 11.63
N THR A 116 3.88 0.93 12.66
CA THR A 116 4.47 2.26 12.53
C THR A 116 5.55 2.44 13.57
N TYR A 117 6.05 3.67 13.69
CA TYR A 117 7.07 4.02 14.65
C TYR A 117 6.66 5.24 15.48
N LYS A 118 7.12 5.26 16.72
CA LYS A 118 7.06 6.45 17.57
C LYS A 118 8.46 6.95 17.92
N PRO A 119 8.69 8.27 17.94
CA PRO A 119 9.94 8.82 18.41
C PRO A 119 10.13 8.53 19.90
N TRP A 120 11.36 8.20 20.28
CA TRP A 120 11.73 7.90 21.66
C TRP A 120 13.03 8.61 22.03
N HIS A 121 13.10 9.06 23.27
CA HIS A 121 14.32 9.56 23.91
C HIS A 121 14.62 8.70 25.13
N ASP A 122 15.79 8.06 25.12
CA ASP A 122 16.30 7.34 26.27
C ASP A 122 17.06 8.29 27.20
N LYS A 123 16.52 8.51 28.40
CA LYS A 123 17.08 9.42 29.40
C LYS A 123 18.43 8.95 29.94
N THR A 124 18.68 7.64 29.97
CA THR A 124 19.92 7.09 30.54
C THR A 124 21.09 7.28 29.58
N THR A 125 20.86 7.03 28.28
CA THR A 125 21.92 7.14 27.26
C THR A 125 21.93 8.48 26.53
N GLY A 126 20.90 9.32 26.71
CA GLY A 126 20.71 10.56 25.97
C GLY A 126 20.35 10.36 24.49
N LYS A 127 20.19 9.11 24.03
CA LYS A 127 19.99 8.79 22.62
C LYS A 127 18.53 8.94 22.21
N THR A 128 18.31 9.45 21.00
CA THR A 128 17.01 9.46 20.33
C THR A 128 16.95 8.43 19.21
N PHE A 129 15.84 7.70 19.12
CA PHE A 129 15.60 6.67 18.11
C PHE A 129 14.10 6.40 17.96
N LEU A 130 13.72 5.72 16.88
CA LEU A 130 12.36 5.24 16.69
C LEU A 130 12.14 3.91 17.43
N LYS A 131 10.96 3.75 18.02
CA LYS A 131 10.48 2.47 18.54
C LYS A 131 9.30 1.99 17.72
N PHE A 132 9.16 0.68 17.60
CA PHE A 132 7.97 0.07 17.03
C PHE A 132 6.71 0.54 17.77
N ASP A 133 5.65 0.75 17.01
CA ASP A 133 4.32 1.09 17.49
C ASP A 133 3.26 0.55 16.52
N GLN A 134 2.00 0.53 16.95
CA GLN A 134 0.88 0.14 16.10
C GLN A 134 -0.10 1.29 15.99
N SER A 135 -0.62 1.50 14.77
CA SER A 135 -1.63 2.52 14.49
C SER A 135 -2.64 1.99 13.50
N LYS A 136 -3.48 2.87 12.96
CA LYS A 136 -4.35 2.59 11.83
C LYS A 136 -3.93 3.41 10.63
N CYS A 137 -3.78 2.75 9.48
CA CYS A 137 -3.44 3.37 8.21
C CYS A 137 -4.62 3.23 7.24
N LEU A 138 -4.73 4.18 6.32
CA LEU A 138 -5.68 4.09 5.22
C LEU A 138 -5.12 3.13 4.17
N HIS A 139 -5.79 2.00 3.96
CA HIS A 139 -5.44 0.99 2.97
C HIS A 139 -6.33 1.17 1.74
N TYR A 140 -5.74 1.02 0.55
CA TYR A 140 -6.47 1.02 -0.72
C TYR A 140 -6.43 -0.36 -1.35
N TYR A 141 -7.58 -0.80 -1.84
CA TYR A 141 -7.74 -2.06 -2.55
C TYR A 141 -8.19 -1.79 -3.97
N PHE A 142 -7.28 -1.97 -4.92
CA PHE A 142 -7.56 -1.86 -6.34
C PHE A 142 -7.96 -3.23 -6.87
N TYR A 143 -9.19 -3.36 -7.37
CA TYR A 143 -9.68 -4.59 -8.00
C TYR A 143 -9.61 -4.43 -9.51
N PHE A 144 -8.78 -5.25 -10.14
CA PHE A 144 -8.53 -5.23 -11.57
C PHE A 144 -8.88 -6.61 -12.16
N ILE A 145 -9.51 -6.62 -13.33
CA ILE A 145 -9.65 -7.82 -14.15
C ILE A 145 -8.74 -7.64 -15.35
N ASP A 146 -7.75 -8.52 -15.47
CA ASP A 146 -6.95 -8.57 -16.68
C ASP A 146 -7.78 -9.24 -17.79
N LYS A 147 -7.64 -8.77 -19.02
CA LYS A 147 -8.37 -9.35 -20.16
C LYS A 147 -7.86 -10.75 -20.50
N GLU A 148 -6.58 -11.01 -20.23
CA GLU A 148 -5.88 -12.23 -20.61
C GLU A 148 -5.91 -13.30 -19.50
N LEU A 149 -6.49 -13.00 -18.33
CA LEU A 149 -6.66 -13.91 -17.19
C LEU A 149 -8.14 -14.09 -16.81
#